data_AF-A0A529PUJ5-F1
#
_entry.id   AF-A0A529PUJ5-F1
#
_cell.length_a   1.000
_cell.length_b   1.000
_cell.length_c   1.000
_cell.angle_alpha   90.00
_cell.angle_beta   90.00
_cell.angle_gamma   90.00
#
_symmetry.space_group_name_H-M   'P 1'
#
loop_
_entity.id
_entity.type
_entity.pdbx_description
1 polymer ?
#
loop_
_entity_poly.entity_id
_entity_poly.type
_entity_poly.pdbx_seq_one_letter_code
_entity_poly.pdbx_strand_id
1 'polypeptide(L)'
;MSSALSELEPVIVPVPHPPAIAIEDVSGDFSRAIERAEVNAWLDLYAAAPADFAARQGLSIAAEGDLAWTTCTTIPFIHFNCVKNLGVDSPATESQLDTLLAHYRAAAISRPWFYVNPHTEPSRLRCWLEARGLQRQGGWERIYREATPLPPEPLFPADGLSVDRVTQATAA
;
A
#
# COMPACT_ATOMS: atom_id res chain seq x y z
N MET A 1 31.80 57.78 -4.24
CA MET A 1 30.97 57.51 -5.44
C MET A 1 31.34 56.11 -5.90
N SER A 2 30.53 55.10 -5.53
CA SER A 2 29.65 54.34 -6.45
C SER A 2 30.48 53.58 -7.50
N SER A 3 30.59 52.25 -7.48
CA SER A 3 29.51 51.29 -7.78
C SER A 3 30.05 49.87 -7.50
N ALA A 4 29.51 49.15 -6.51
CA ALA A 4 28.62 47.98 -6.68
C ALA A 4 29.29 46.80 -7.42
N LEU A 5 29.74 45.74 -6.74
CA LEU A 5 28.93 44.55 -6.42
C LEU A 5 28.07 44.09 -7.61
N SER A 6 28.73 43.48 -8.59
CA SER A 6 28.15 42.63 -9.63
C SER A 6 29.29 41.69 -10.00
N GLU A 7 29.25 40.38 -9.80
CA GLU A 7 28.25 39.47 -10.34
C GLU A 7 28.01 38.34 -9.34
N LEU A 8 26.86 38.35 -8.67
CA LEU A 8 26.34 37.13 -8.08
C LEU A 8 25.61 36.43 -9.22
N GLU A 9 26.03 35.21 -9.57
CA GLU A 9 25.26 34.32 -10.42
C GLU A 9 23.79 34.36 -9.96
N PRO A 10 22.81 34.46 -10.89
CA PRO A 10 21.43 34.51 -10.51
C PRO A 10 21.14 33.27 -9.67
N VAL A 11 20.74 33.49 -8.42
CA VAL A 11 20.23 32.43 -7.55
C VAL A 11 19.09 31.80 -8.33
N ILE A 12 19.31 30.58 -8.84
CA ILE A 12 18.26 29.76 -9.42
C ILE A 12 17.35 29.44 -8.25
N VAL A 13 16.33 30.26 -8.05
CA VAL A 13 15.26 29.96 -7.12
C VAL A 13 14.53 28.78 -7.72
N PRO A 14 14.55 27.59 -7.09
CA PRO A 14 13.82 26.44 -7.60
C PRO A 14 12.36 26.86 -7.74
N VAL A 15 11.86 26.88 -8.98
CA VAL A 15 10.42 27.06 -9.18
C VAL A 15 9.76 25.86 -8.53
N PRO A 16 8.89 26.04 -7.52
CA PRO A 16 8.13 24.93 -6.99
C PRO A 16 7.27 24.42 -8.14
N HIS A 17 7.60 23.27 -8.68
CA HIS A 17 6.65 22.50 -9.48
C HIS A 17 5.75 21.81 -8.46
N PRO A 18 4.53 22.29 -8.21
CA PRO A 18 3.60 21.50 -7.44
C PRO A 18 3.49 20.17 -8.18
N PRO A 19 3.77 19.02 -7.54
CA PRO A 19 3.45 17.75 -8.16
C PRO A 19 1.95 17.80 -8.43
N ALA A 20 1.56 17.87 -9.69
CA ALA A 20 0.16 17.78 -10.11
C ALA A 20 -0.26 16.31 -9.97
N ILE A 21 -0.15 15.75 -8.77
CA ILE A 21 -0.82 14.51 -8.42
C ILE A 21 -2.29 14.91 -8.33
N ALA A 22 -2.98 14.83 -9.47
CA ALA A 22 -4.41 14.98 -9.52
C ALA A 22 -5.03 13.87 -8.68
N ILE A 23 -5.99 14.24 -7.83
CA ILE A 23 -6.83 13.28 -7.12
C ILE A 23 -8.10 13.17 -7.96
N GLU A 24 -8.38 11.97 -8.45
CA GLU A 24 -9.57 11.68 -9.25
C GLU A 24 -10.36 10.50 -8.69
N ASP A 25 -11.68 10.55 -8.86
CA ASP A 25 -12.53 9.39 -8.61
C ASP A 25 -12.34 8.38 -9.75
N VAL A 26 -12.19 7.11 -9.39
CA VAL A 26 -12.04 6.02 -10.35
C VAL A 26 -13.31 5.21 -10.49
N SER A 27 -13.44 4.47 -11.60
CA SER A 27 -14.52 3.48 -11.71
C SER A 27 -14.32 2.31 -10.75
N GLY A 28 -15.41 1.61 -10.41
CA GLY A 28 -15.34 0.42 -9.56
C GLY A 28 -14.47 -0.69 -10.16
N ASP A 29 -14.52 -0.88 -11.49
CA ASP A 29 -13.70 -1.86 -12.20
C ASP A 29 -12.21 -1.51 -12.14
N PHE A 30 -11.88 -0.22 -12.29
CA PHE A 30 -10.49 0.22 -12.19
C PHE A 30 -9.96 0.12 -10.74
N SER A 31 -10.77 0.50 -9.75
CA SER A 31 -10.45 0.30 -8.33
C SER A 31 -10.18 -1.18 -8.02
N ARG A 32 -11.02 -2.08 -8.51
CA ARG A 32 -10.85 -3.53 -8.36
C ARG A 32 -9.55 -4.02 -8.99
N ALA A 33 -9.20 -3.53 -10.19
CA ALA A 33 -7.94 -3.91 -10.85
C ALA A 33 -6.71 -3.49 -10.02
N ILE A 34 -6.74 -2.28 -9.44
CA ILE A 34 -5.68 -1.79 -8.54
C ILE A 34 -5.57 -2.67 -7.29
N GLU A 35 -6.69 -2.96 -6.64
CA GLU A 35 -6.72 -3.78 -5.42
C GLU A 35 -6.32 -5.25 -5.68
N ARG A 36 -6.62 -5.80 -6.86
CA ARG A 36 -6.12 -7.12 -7.27
C ARG A 36 -4.61 -7.13 -7.48
N ALA A 37 -4.06 -6.08 -8.11
CA ALA A 37 -2.61 -5.94 -8.27
C ALA A 37 -1.91 -5.86 -6.90
N GLU A 38 -2.50 -5.16 -5.93
CA GLU A 38 -2.00 -5.12 -4.56
C GLU A 38 -1.98 -6.51 -3.93
N VAL A 39 -3.09 -7.26 -3.96
CA VAL A 39 -3.14 -8.61 -3.37
C VAL A 39 -2.10 -9.53 -4.00
N ASN A 40 -1.94 -9.49 -5.32
CA ASN A 40 -0.91 -10.28 -6.01
C ASN A 40 0.51 -9.91 -5.54
N ALA A 41 0.80 -8.63 -5.35
CA ALA A 41 2.09 -8.19 -4.83
C ALA A 41 2.32 -8.69 -3.39
N TRP A 42 1.32 -8.65 -2.51
CA TRP A 42 1.44 -9.18 -1.15
C TRP A 42 1.65 -10.69 -1.12
N LEU A 43 0.96 -11.44 -1.99
CA LEU A 43 1.15 -12.88 -2.12
C LEU A 43 2.59 -13.20 -2.55
N ASP A 44 3.12 -12.49 -3.54
CA ASP A 44 4.51 -12.66 -4.02
C ASP A 44 5.54 -12.32 -2.93
N LEU A 45 5.34 -11.20 -2.22
CA LEU A 45 6.21 -10.80 -1.10
C LEU A 45 6.26 -11.84 0.02
N TYR A 46 5.12 -12.44 0.38
CA TYR A 46 5.07 -13.47 1.43
C TYR A 46 5.62 -14.80 0.94
N ALA A 47 5.42 -15.15 -0.34
CA ALA A 47 6.02 -16.35 -0.93
C ALA A 47 7.56 -16.27 -0.97
N ALA A 48 8.11 -15.06 -1.11
CA ALA A 48 9.55 -14.82 -1.08
C ALA A 48 10.16 -14.79 0.34
N ALA A 49 9.35 -14.81 1.40
CA ALA A 49 9.84 -14.73 2.78
C ALA A 49 10.63 -16.01 3.16
N PRO A 50 11.84 -15.90 3.75
CA PRO A 50 12.58 -17.06 4.22
C PRO A 50 11.76 -17.89 5.22
N ALA A 51 11.69 -19.20 5.02
CA ALA A 51 10.81 -20.08 5.81
C ALA A 51 11.13 -20.05 7.32
N ASP A 52 12.41 -19.95 7.68
CA ASP A 52 12.87 -19.84 9.06
C ASP A 52 12.44 -18.52 9.69
N PHE A 53 12.51 -17.42 8.94
CA PHE A 53 12.01 -16.12 9.36
C PHE A 53 10.49 -16.16 9.53
N ALA A 54 9.76 -16.72 8.57
CA ALA A 54 8.31 -16.80 8.62
C ALA A 54 7.83 -17.60 9.85
N ALA A 55 8.45 -18.74 10.12
CA ALA A 55 8.15 -19.55 11.30
C ALA A 55 8.42 -18.79 12.61
N ARG A 56 9.57 -18.09 12.72
CA ARG A 56 9.92 -17.30 13.92
C ARG A 56 8.96 -16.15 14.19
N GLN A 57 8.45 -15.49 13.14
CA GLN A 57 7.57 -14.32 13.27
C GLN A 57 6.08 -14.68 13.28
N GLY A 58 5.74 -15.95 13.07
CA GLY A 58 4.36 -16.35 12.79
C GLY A 58 3.81 -15.66 11.54
N LEU A 59 4.67 -15.37 10.56
CA LEU A 59 4.33 -14.65 9.34
C LEU A 59 3.64 -15.60 8.36
N SER A 60 2.43 -15.26 7.95
CA SER A 60 1.70 -16.01 6.93
C SER A 60 0.71 -15.12 6.19
N ILE A 61 0.38 -15.53 4.97
CA ILE A 61 -0.73 -14.99 4.20
C ILE A 61 -1.61 -16.16 3.77
N ALA A 62 -2.92 -15.96 3.82
CA ALA A 62 -3.90 -16.88 3.26
C ALA A 62 -4.82 -16.12 2.32
N ALA A 63 -5.43 -16.83 1.38
CA ALA A 63 -6.29 -16.24 0.36
C ALA A 63 -7.46 -17.16 -0.01
N GLU A 64 -8.56 -16.54 -0.40
CA GLU A 64 -9.76 -17.17 -0.96
C GLU A 64 -10.24 -16.32 -2.15
N GLY A 65 -9.98 -16.78 -3.38
CA GLY A 65 -10.14 -15.94 -4.56
C GLY A 65 -9.23 -14.71 -4.47
N ASP A 66 -9.82 -13.51 -4.62
CA ASP A 66 -9.11 -12.24 -4.51
C ASP A 66 -9.03 -11.68 -3.08
N LEU A 67 -9.72 -12.29 -2.11
CA LEU A 67 -9.62 -11.95 -0.69
C LEU A 67 -8.32 -12.52 -0.13
N ALA A 68 -7.54 -11.70 0.54
CA ALA A 68 -6.31 -12.14 1.22
C ALA A 68 -6.21 -11.56 2.62
N TRP A 69 -5.62 -12.31 3.55
CA TRP A 69 -5.35 -11.82 4.89
C TRP A 69 -3.98 -12.25 5.38
N THR A 70 -3.30 -11.30 5.99
CA THR A 70 -1.94 -11.44 6.54
C THR A 70 -2.00 -11.67 8.04
N THR A 71 -1.03 -12.39 8.56
CA THR A 71 -0.87 -12.71 9.98
C THR A 71 0.60 -12.65 10.35
N CYS A 72 0.90 -11.99 11.47
CA CYS A 72 2.21 -11.92 12.10
C CYS A 72 2.00 -11.76 13.61
N THR A 73 2.48 -12.72 14.40
CA THR A 73 2.21 -12.78 15.83
C THR A 73 3.19 -11.93 16.66
N THR A 74 4.27 -11.48 16.05
CA THR A 74 5.34 -10.73 16.73
C THR A 74 5.31 -9.22 16.44
N ILE A 75 4.71 -8.79 15.32
CA ILE A 75 4.70 -7.40 14.88
C ILE A 75 3.25 -6.89 14.77
N PRO A 76 2.76 -6.08 15.73
CA PRO A 76 1.39 -5.56 15.72
C PRO A 76 1.27 -4.33 14.81
N PHE A 77 1.48 -4.49 13.50
CA PHE A 77 1.48 -3.40 12.53
C PHE A 77 0.48 -3.63 11.38
N ILE A 78 -0.08 -2.54 10.86
CA ILE A 78 -1.19 -2.51 9.90
C ILE A 78 -0.95 -3.33 8.63
N HIS A 79 0.29 -3.46 8.20
CA HIS A 79 0.63 -4.20 7.00
C HIS A 79 0.78 -5.71 7.22
N PHE A 80 0.99 -6.17 8.46
CA PHE A 80 1.25 -7.57 8.77
C PHE A 80 0.05 -8.33 9.34
N ASN A 81 -0.99 -7.60 9.76
CA ASN A 81 -2.20 -8.16 10.37
C ASN A 81 -3.46 -7.56 9.75
N CYS A 82 -3.59 -7.66 8.42
CA CYS A 82 -4.68 -7.05 7.69
C CYS A 82 -5.39 -7.97 6.70
N VAL A 83 -6.67 -7.68 6.51
CA VAL A 83 -7.54 -8.21 5.45
C VAL A 83 -7.56 -7.23 4.29
N LYS A 84 -7.36 -7.77 3.09
CA LYS A 84 -7.33 -7.07 1.81
C LYS A 84 -8.46 -7.61 0.92
N ASN A 85 -9.07 -6.73 0.13
CA ASN A 85 -10.11 -7.06 -0.86
C ASN A 85 -11.44 -7.63 -0.33
N LEU A 86 -11.73 -7.50 0.96
CA LEU A 86 -13.06 -7.87 1.48
C LEU A 86 -14.13 -6.97 0.85
N GLY A 87 -15.05 -7.54 0.06
CA GLY A 87 -16.10 -6.78 -0.59
C GLY A 87 -15.69 -6.09 -1.90
N VAL A 88 -14.45 -6.30 -2.37
CA VAL A 88 -13.96 -5.67 -3.59
C VAL A 88 -14.34 -6.50 -4.82
N ASP A 89 -14.03 -7.80 -4.81
CA ASP A 89 -14.35 -8.65 -5.97
C ASP A 89 -15.80 -9.15 -5.97
N SER A 90 -16.30 -9.52 -4.82
CA SER A 90 -17.68 -9.94 -4.61
C SER A 90 -18.22 -9.30 -3.34
N PRO A 91 -19.54 -9.05 -3.22
CA PRO A 91 -20.13 -8.51 -2.00
C PRO A 91 -19.71 -9.32 -0.77
N ALA A 92 -19.16 -8.64 0.23
CA ALA A 92 -18.79 -9.29 1.48
C ALA A 92 -20.02 -9.81 2.22
N THR A 93 -19.82 -10.86 3.00
CA THR A 93 -20.85 -11.40 3.91
C THR A 93 -20.44 -11.22 5.36
N GLU A 94 -21.43 -11.14 6.26
CA GLU A 94 -21.16 -11.10 7.71
C GLU A 94 -20.44 -12.36 8.19
N SER A 95 -20.77 -13.53 7.62
CA SER A 95 -20.11 -14.79 7.92
C SER A 95 -18.61 -14.78 7.59
N GLN A 96 -18.23 -14.25 6.43
CA GLN A 96 -16.82 -14.08 6.07
C GLN A 96 -16.10 -13.16 7.05
N LEU A 97 -16.71 -12.02 7.39
CA LEU A 97 -16.17 -11.10 8.38
C LEU A 97 -15.98 -11.77 9.75
N ASP A 98 -16.98 -12.51 10.23
CA ASP A 98 -16.93 -13.21 11.51
C ASP A 98 -15.84 -14.30 11.52
N THR A 99 -15.68 -15.00 10.41
CA THR A 99 -14.62 -16.01 10.21
C THR A 99 -13.23 -15.37 10.29
N LEU A 100 -13.01 -14.25 9.59
CA LEU A 100 -11.74 -13.52 9.61
C LEU A 100 -11.40 -12.98 11.00
N LEU A 101 -12.39 -12.45 11.72
CA LEU A 101 -12.19 -11.99 13.10
C LEU A 101 -11.90 -13.16 14.05
N ALA A 102 -12.53 -14.31 13.85
CA ALA A 102 -12.24 -15.51 14.63
C ALA A 102 -10.80 -15.99 14.39
N HIS A 103 -10.31 -15.95 13.14
CA HIS A 103 -8.92 -16.25 12.79
C HIS A 103 -7.94 -15.37 13.60
N TYR A 104 -8.12 -14.05 13.59
CA TYR A 104 -7.24 -13.14 14.34
C TYR A 104 -7.29 -13.35 15.85
N ARG A 105 -8.49 -13.62 16.41
CA ARG A 105 -8.62 -13.96 17.83
C ARG A 105 -7.87 -15.25 18.17
N ALA A 106 -7.98 -16.28 17.34
CA ALA A 106 -7.28 -17.54 17.54
C ALA A 106 -5.75 -17.37 17.47
N ALA A 107 -5.27 -16.44 16.65
CA ALA A 107 -3.85 -16.07 16.55
C ALA A 107 -3.38 -15.08 17.64
N ALA A 108 -4.23 -14.76 18.63
CA ALA A 108 -3.97 -13.77 19.68
C ALA A 108 -3.65 -12.34 19.16
N ILE A 109 -4.14 -12.01 17.96
CA ILE A 109 -4.00 -10.68 17.36
C ILE A 109 -5.22 -9.83 17.76
N SER A 110 -4.96 -8.84 18.61
CA SER A 110 -6.02 -7.99 19.18
C SER A 110 -6.45 -6.84 18.27
N ARG A 111 -5.63 -6.48 17.28
CA ARG A 111 -5.86 -5.33 16.40
C ARG A 111 -5.67 -5.72 14.94
N PRO A 112 -6.61 -6.47 14.33
CA PRO A 112 -6.58 -6.67 12.89
C PRO A 112 -7.09 -5.43 12.16
N TRP A 113 -6.60 -5.21 10.95
CA TRP A 113 -7.05 -4.14 10.07
C TRP A 113 -7.82 -4.68 8.87
N PHE A 114 -8.80 -3.92 8.40
CA PHE A 114 -9.61 -4.28 7.23
C PHE A 114 -9.55 -3.12 6.26
N TYR A 115 -9.04 -3.38 5.06
CA TYR A 115 -8.98 -2.36 4.02
C TYR A 115 -10.31 -2.33 3.30
N VAL A 116 -10.87 -1.13 3.22
CA VAL A 116 -12.13 -0.84 2.53
C VAL A 116 -11.89 0.36 1.62
N ASN A 117 -12.56 0.36 0.47
CA ASN A 117 -12.52 1.45 -0.48
C ASN A 117 -13.97 1.92 -0.81
N PRO A 118 -14.15 3.06 -1.50
CA PRO A 118 -15.48 3.59 -1.82
C PRO A 118 -16.37 2.65 -2.65
N HIS A 119 -15.78 1.69 -3.38
CA HIS A 119 -16.50 0.74 -4.23
C HIS A 119 -16.73 -0.61 -3.55
N THR A 120 -16.36 -0.74 -2.27
CA THR A 120 -16.50 -2.00 -1.54
C THR A 120 -17.96 -2.29 -1.26
N GLU A 121 -18.38 -3.51 -1.56
CA GLU A 121 -19.73 -3.99 -1.35
C GLU A 121 -19.83 -5.00 -0.19
N PRO A 122 -20.93 -5.00 0.57
CA PRO A 122 -22.04 -4.05 0.47
C PRO A 122 -21.67 -2.70 1.11
N SER A 123 -22.40 -1.63 0.77
CA SER A 123 -22.22 -0.29 1.36
C SER A 123 -22.33 -0.27 2.90
N ARG A 124 -23.04 -1.25 3.48
CA ARG A 124 -23.15 -1.48 4.93
C ARG A 124 -21.96 -2.18 5.57
N LEU A 125 -20.94 -2.61 4.82
CA LEU A 125 -19.77 -3.32 5.36
C LEU A 125 -19.09 -2.52 6.47
N ARG A 126 -19.02 -1.20 6.31
CA ARG A 126 -18.50 -0.32 7.37
C ARG A 126 -19.30 -0.45 8.68
N CYS A 127 -20.62 -0.45 8.62
CA CYS A 127 -21.47 -0.62 9.79
C CYS A 127 -21.26 -1.99 10.43
N TRP A 128 -21.03 -3.03 9.64
CA TRP A 128 -20.73 -4.38 10.15
C TRP A 128 -19.41 -4.44 10.91
N LEU A 129 -18.36 -3.78 10.39
CA LEU A 129 -17.06 -3.66 11.06
C LEU A 129 -17.20 -2.90 12.39
N GLU A 130 -17.88 -1.75 12.37
CA GLU A 130 -18.10 -0.92 13.56
C GLU A 130 -18.91 -1.66 14.64
N ALA A 131 -19.96 -2.41 14.24
CA ALA A 131 -20.75 -3.24 15.16
C ALA A 131 -19.94 -4.35 15.85
N ARG A 132 -18.78 -4.73 15.29
CA ARG A 132 -17.84 -5.72 15.84
C ARG A 132 -16.67 -5.07 16.58
N GLY A 133 -16.75 -3.77 16.85
CA GLY A 133 -15.77 -3.02 17.63
C GLY A 133 -14.57 -2.50 16.85
N LEU A 134 -14.55 -2.64 15.51
CA LEU A 134 -13.54 -1.99 14.69
C LEU A 134 -13.82 -0.51 14.55
N GLN A 135 -12.78 0.28 14.37
CA GLN A 135 -12.87 1.73 14.21
C GLN A 135 -12.19 2.15 12.91
N ARG A 136 -12.72 3.19 12.27
CA ARG A 136 -12.06 3.80 11.11
C ARG A 136 -10.73 4.40 11.54
N GLN A 137 -9.64 3.93 10.92
CA GLN A 137 -8.28 4.37 11.18
C GLN A 137 -7.68 4.88 9.87
N GLY A 138 -7.75 6.20 9.66
CA GLY A 138 -7.15 6.87 8.50
C GLY A 138 -7.54 6.27 7.14
N GLY A 139 -6.70 6.57 6.15
CA GLY A 139 -6.73 6.02 4.80
C GLY A 139 -5.45 6.44 4.09
N TRP A 140 -5.18 5.81 2.95
CA TRP A 140 -4.15 6.25 2.02
C TRP A 140 -4.68 6.10 0.59
N GLU A 141 -4.06 6.87 -0.28
CA GLU A 141 -4.43 7.02 -1.66
C GLU A 141 -3.69 5.97 -2.49
N ARG A 142 -4.38 5.41 -3.47
CA ARG A 142 -3.76 4.58 -4.49
C ARG A 142 -3.14 5.50 -5.53
N ILE A 143 -1.82 5.50 -5.60
CA ILE A 143 -1.08 6.24 -6.63
C ILE A 143 -0.87 5.29 -7.81
N TYR A 144 -1.36 5.67 -8.97
CA TYR A 144 -1.17 4.92 -10.21
C TYR A 144 -0.61 5.84 -11.30
N ARG A 145 -0.08 5.19 -12.33
CA ARG A 145 0.34 5.83 -13.57
C ARG A 145 0.02 4.90 -14.72
N GLU A 146 -0.14 5.46 -15.91
CA GLU A 146 -0.16 4.66 -17.11
C GLU A 146 1.22 4.03 -17.36
N ALA A 147 1.21 2.93 -18.12
CA ALA A 147 2.40 2.21 -18.53
C ALA A 147 3.24 2.97 -19.59
N THR A 148 2.92 4.22 -19.87
CA THR A 148 3.67 5.12 -20.76
C THR A 148 5.11 5.24 -20.27
N PRO A 149 6.13 4.90 -21.09
CA PRO A 149 7.54 5.00 -20.69
C PRO A 149 7.90 6.41 -20.22
N LEU A 150 8.82 6.52 -19.26
CA LEU A 150 9.40 7.82 -18.91
C LEU A 150 10.34 8.30 -20.02
N PRO A 151 10.46 9.61 -20.26
CA PRO A 151 11.50 10.16 -21.11
C PRO A 151 12.89 9.68 -20.64
N PRO A 152 13.83 9.45 -21.58
CA PRO A 152 15.19 9.00 -21.22
C PRO A 152 16.00 10.09 -20.51
N GLU A 153 15.66 11.35 -20.73
CA GLU A 153 16.31 12.49 -20.10
C GLU A 153 15.75 12.73 -18.69
N PRO A 154 16.60 12.93 -17.67
CA PRO A 154 16.13 13.17 -16.32
C PRO A 154 15.44 14.53 -16.22
N LEU A 155 14.35 14.59 -15.46
CA LEU A 155 13.65 15.86 -15.18
C LEU A 155 14.54 16.87 -14.45
N PHE A 156 15.52 16.38 -13.69
CA PHE A 156 16.51 17.19 -13.01
C PHE A 156 17.90 16.62 -13.30
N PRO A 157 18.80 17.39 -13.95
CA PRO A 157 20.18 16.98 -14.09
C PRO A 157 20.82 16.88 -12.69
N ALA A 158 21.43 15.75 -12.40
CA ALA A 158 22.15 15.53 -11.16
C ALA A 158 23.52 14.95 -11.49
N ASP A 159 24.56 15.78 -11.35
CA ASP A 159 25.93 15.36 -11.60
C ASP A 159 26.43 14.44 -10.48
N GLY A 160 27.18 13.41 -10.86
CA GLY A 160 27.81 12.49 -9.91
C GLY A 160 26.87 11.49 -9.24
N LEU A 161 25.60 11.39 -9.66
CA LEU A 161 24.68 10.34 -9.21
C LEU A 161 24.63 9.19 -10.20
N SER A 162 24.61 7.96 -9.65
CA SER A 162 24.35 6.73 -10.39
C SER A 162 23.23 5.96 -9.69
N VAL A 163 22.41 5.27 -10.48
CA VAL A 163 21.34 4.40 -9.98
C VAL A 163 21.65 2.99 -10.48
N ASP A 164 22.08 2.14 -9.55
CA ASP A 164 22.41 0.75 -9.85
C ASP A 164 21.36 -0.20 -9.28
N ARG A 165 21.17 -1.33 -9.96
CA ARG A 165 20.34 -2.41 -9.44
C ARG A 165 20.98 -2.95 -8.17
N VAL A 166 20.19 -3.04 -7.09
CA VAL A 166 20.61 -3.73 -5.87
C VAL A 166 20.87 -5.21 -6.19
N THR A 167 22.08 -5.65 -5.90
CA THR A 167 22.51 -7.05 -5.96
C THR A 167 22.86 -7.54 -4.57
N GLN A 168 23.04 -8.85 -4.41
CA GLN A 168 23.54 -9.40 -3.14
C GLN A 168 24.87 -8.76 -2.71
N ALA A 169 25.74 -8.39 -3.66
CA ALA A 169 27.02 -7.74 -3.37
C ALA A 169 26.88 -6.29 -2.88
N THR A 170 25.78 -5.60 -3.23
CA THR A 170 25.57 -4.19 -2.89
C THR A 170 24.54 -3.98 -1.78
N ALA A 171 23.94 -5.05 -1.25
CA ALA A 171 22.91 -5.01 -0.21
C ALA A 171 23.46 -5.18 1.23
N ALA A 172 24.78 -5.37 1.37
CA ALA A 172 25.46 -5.62 2.65
C ALA A 172 25.82 -4.33 3.39
#